data_AF-A0A1I3UK25-F1
#
_entry.id   AF-A0A1I3UK25-F1
#
_cell.length_a   1.000
_cell.length_b   1.000
_cell.length_c   1.000
_cell.angle_alpha   90.00
_cell.angle_beta   90.00
_cell.angle_gamma   90.00
#
_symmetry.space_group_name_H-M   'P 1'
#
loop_
_entity.id
_entity.type
_entity.pdbx_description
1 polymer ?
#
loop_
_entity_poly.entity_id
_entity_poly.type
_entity_poly.pdbx_seq_one_letter_code
_entity_poly.pdbx_strand_id
1 'polypeptide(L)'
;MVTGTLDRKQERIIAGIPPVSDFSGIYFYTINNKSNHELVMLLDSIIGLNDSVLSDWLNITPRTYRNYKQNTDVVLKGNVKEHIVLLLSLYKHGVEVFGNTADFEHWLTEKNRLLDNEAPYSFLTTVSGIKFIDNRLTALEYGENV
;
A
#
# COMPACT_ATOMS: atom_id res chain seq x y z
N MET A 1 -7.35 14.08 8.16
CA MET A 1 -6.40 14.26 9.29
C MET A 1 -6.08 12.91 9.90
N VAL A 2 -5.02 12.24 9.42
CA VAL A 2 -4.11 11.41 10.22
C VAL A 2 -2.77 11.44 9.47
N THR A 3 -1.91 12.41 9.79
CA THR A 3 -0.49 12.37 9.43
C THR A 3 0.27 12.12 10.72
N GLY A 4 0.24 10.87 11.18
CA GLY A 4 1.18 10.45 12.21
C GLY A 4 2.56 10.39 11.58
N THR A 5 3.48 11.26 12.00
CA THR A 5 4.89 11.18 11.57
C THR A 5 5.40 9.76 11.78
N LEU A 6 5.89 9.13 10.72
CA LEU A 6 6.48 7.80 10.81
C LEU A 6 7.62 7.80 11.84
N ASP A 7 7.66 6.78 12.69
CA ASP A 7 8.80 6.61 13.58
C ASP A 7 10.05 6.15 12.79
N ARG A 8 11.24 6.26 13.39
CA ARG A 8 12.51 5.89 12.73
C ARG A 8 12.55 4.43 12.26
N LYS A 9 11.81 3.53 12.91
CA LYS A 9 11.75 2.12 12.51
C LYS A 9 10.87 1.98 11.27
N GLN A 10 9.73 2.65 11.25
CA GLN A 10 8.81 2.73 10.12
C GLN A 10 9.48 3.36 8.89
N GLU A 11 10.22 4.46 9.05
CA GLU A 11 11.02 5.09 7.98
C GLU A 11 12.03 4.13 7.36
N ARG A 12 12.72 3.33 8.18
CA ARG A 12 13.68 2.32 7.69
C ARG A 12 13.00 1.20 6.92
N ILE A 13 11.83 0.75 7.38
CA ILE A 13 11.06 -0.29 6.71
C ILE A 13 10.62 0.21 5.33
N ILE A 14 9.99 1.39 5.24
CA ILE A 14 9.53 1.92 3.95
C ILE A 14 10.68 2.21 2.98
N ALA A 15 11.81 2.74 3.47
CA ALA A 15 12.98 2.97 2.63
C ALA A 15 13.52 1.67 2.00
N GLY A 16 13.44 0.55 2.73
CA GLY A 16 13.87 -0.76 2.27
C GLY A 16 12.88 -1.52 1.39
N ILE A 17 11.66 -1.01 1.19
CA ILE A 17 10.67 -1.65 0.32
C ILE A 17 11.04 -1.43 -1.16
N PRO A 18 11.19 -2.50 -1.96
CA PRO A 18 11.42 -2.41 -3.40
C PRO A 18 10.24 -1.77 -4.14
N PRO A 19 10.45 -1.16 -5.31
CA PRO A 19 9.36 -0.64 -6.14
C PRO A 19 8.44 -1.77 -6.61
N VAL A 20 7.16 -1.45 -6.87
CA VAL A 20 6.15 -2.42 -7.32
C VAL A 20 6.57 -3.15 -8.60
N SER A 21 7.34 -2.48 -9.47
CA SER A 21 7.88 -3.03 -10.71
C SER A 21 9.02 -4.05 -10.51
N ASP A 22 9.70 -4.07 -9.35
CA ASP A 22 10.74 -5.05 -9.01
C ASP A 22 10.13 -6.30 -8.37
N PHE A 23 9.56 -7.19 -9.19
CA PHE A 23 8.89 -8.40 -8.71
C PHE A 23 9.80 -9.33 -7.91
N SER A 24 11.08 -9.44 -8.29
CA SER A 24 12.05 -10.27 -7.56
C SER A 24 12.37 -9.63 -6.21
N GLY A 25 12.59 -8.32 -6.17
CA GLY A 25 12.76 -7.57 -4.93
C GLY A 25 11.57 -7.74 -4.00
N ILE A 26 10.35 -7.51 -4.48
CA ILE A 26 9.12 -7.68 -3.69
C ILE A 26 9.03 -9.10 -3.13
N TYR A 27 9.28 -10.12 -3.97
CA TYR A 27 9.27 -11.51 -3.55
C TYR A 27 10.29 -11.78 -2.44
N PHE A 28 11.56 -11.43 -2.65
CA PHE A 28 12.63 -11.66 -1.67
C PHE A 28 12.42 -10.87 -0.39
N TYR A 29 11.94 -9.63 -0.49
CA TYR A 29 11.57 -8.81 0.67
C TYR A 29 10.46 -9.49 1.46
N THR A 30 9.41 -9.97 0.79
CA THR A 30 8.25 -10.61 1.43
C THR A 30 8.65 -11.90 2.16
N ILE A 31 9.46 -12.77 1.56
CA ILE A 31 9.83 -14.05 2.20
C ILE A 31 10.86 -13.89 3.32
N ASN A 32 11.75 -12.90 3.23
CA ASN A 32 12.86 -12.74 4.18
C ASN A 32 12.51 -11.80 5.34
N ASN A 33 11.57 -10.88 5.16
CA ASN A 33 11.10 -10.02 6.24
C ASN A 33 10.42 -10.88 7.31
N LYS A 34 10.76 -10.73 8.60
CA LYS A 34 10.11 -11.49 9.70
C LYS A 34 9.20 -10.62 10.57
N SER A 35 9.17 -9.32 10.28
CA SER A 35 8.50 -8.29 11.05
C SER A 35 7.06 -8.07 10.54
N ASN A 36 6.24 -9.12 10.68
CA ASN A 36 4.86 -9.12 10.18
C ASN A 36 4.00 -8.05 10.86
N HIS A 37 4.10 -7.94 12.19
CA HIS A 37 3.36 -6.95 12.96
C HIS A 37 3.73 -5.53 12.54
N GLU A 38 5.02 -5.27 12.30
CA GLU A 38 5.49 -3.96 11.86
C GLU A 38 5.01 -3.57 10.46
N LEU A 39 4.90 -4.52 9.52
CA LEU A 39 4.31 -4.26 8.20
C LEU A 39 2.85 -3.83 8.32
N VAL A 40 2.09 -4.48 9.21
CA VAL A 40 0.68 -4.15 9.48
C VAL A 40 0.57 -2.77 10.12
N MET A 41 1.41 -2.47 11.11
CA MET A 41 1.43 -1.16 11.77
C MET A 41 1.86 -0.04 10.84
N LEU A 42 2.82 -0.30 9.95
CA LEU A 42 3.24 0.65 8.92
C LEU A 42 2.10 0.95 7.96
N LEU A 43 1.40 -0.08 7.48
CA LEU A 43 0.22 0.08 6.62
C LEU A 43 -0.85 0.94 7.30
N ASP A 44 -1.18 0.62 8.55
CA ASP A 44 -2.17 1.36 9.35
C ASP A 44 -1.78 2.84 9.51
N SER A 45 -0.49 3.10 9.77
CA SER A 45 0.01 4.47 9.96
C SER A 45 0.03 5.32 8.69
N ILE A 46 0.33 4.70 7.54
CA ILE A 46 0.46 5.41 6.27
C ILE A 46 -0.90 5.68 5.64
N ILE A 47 -1.78 4.69 5.72
CA ILE A 47 -3.02 4.71 4.93
C ILE A 47 -4.13 5.44 5.69
N GLY A 48 -4.08 5.58 7.02
CA GLY A 48 -5.03 6.43 7.77
C GLY A 48 -6.52 6.09 7.62
N LEU A 49 -6.85 5.02 6.88
CA LEU A 49 -8.20 4.55 6.60
C LEU A 49 -8.67 3.64 7.73
N ASN A 50 -10.00 3.47 7.83
CA ASN A 50 -10.57 2.61 8.84
C ASN A 50 -10.26 1.12 8.56
N ASP A 51 -10.31 0.31 9.62
CA ASP A 51 -10.06 -1.14 9.57
C ASP A 51 -10.90 -1.86 8.50
N SER A 52 -12.10 -1.38 8.16
CA SER A 52 -12.97 -2.01 7.16
C SER A 52 -12.35 -1.90 5.77
N VAL A 53 -11.96 -0.69 5.37
CA VAL A 53 -11.39 -0.45 4.03
C VAL A 53 -10.08 -1.21 3.84
N LEU A 54 -9.20 -1.16 4.84
CA LEU A 54 -7.95 -1.92 4.79
C LEU A 54 -8.18 -3.43 4.76
N SER A 55 -9.17 -3.93 5.50
CA SER A 55 -9.53 -5.35 5.44
C SER A 55 -10.09 -5.77 4.08
N ASP A 56 -10.87 -4.89 3.44
CA ASP A 56 -11.45 -5.13 2.12
C ASP A 56 -10.36 -5.18 1.04
N TRP A 57 -9.40 -4.24 1.06
CA TRP A 57 -8.25 -4.28 0.14
C TRP A 57 -7.42 -5.56 0.28
N LEU A 58 -7.26 -6.04 1.51
CA LEU A 58 -6.51 -7.26 1.80
C LEU A 58 -7.34 -8.54 1.62
N ASN A 59 -8.62 -8.44 1.24
CA ASN A 59 -9.56 -9.55 1.13
C ASN A 59 -9.64 -10.42 2.40
N ILE A 60 -9.64 -9.77 3.56
CA ILE A 60 -9.80 -10.41 4.88
C ILE A 60 -10.93 -9.76 5.65
N THR A 61 -11.36 -10.39 6.73
CA THR A 61 -12.40 -9.78 7.58
C THR A 61 -11.83 -8.66 8.46
N PRO A 62 -12.62 -7.63 8.83
CA PRO A 62 -12.18 -6.61 9.78
C PRO A 62 -11.70 -7.19 11.12
N ARG A 63 -12.29 -8.32 11.55
CA ARG A 63 -11.84 -9.06 12.74
C ARG A 63 -10.42 -9.62 12.57
N THR A 64 -10.11 -10.15 11.39
CA THR A 64 -8.77 -10.67 11.09
C THR A 64 -7.75 -9.54 11.05
N TYR A 65 -8.09 -8.42 10.41
CA TYR A 65 -7.22 -7.25 10.37
C TYR A 65 -6.94 -6.67 11.77
N ARG A 66 -7.96 -6.56 12.62
CA ARG A 66 -7.77 -6.16 14.03
C ARG A 66 -6.85 -7.10 14.81
N ASN A 67 -6.99 -8.42 14.61
CA ASN A 67 -6.08 -9.39 15.21
C ASN A 67 -4.63 -9.16 14.75
N TYR A 68 -4.42 -8.82 13.48
CA TYR A 68 -3.08 -8.52 12.95
C TYR A 68 -2.46 -7.27 13.58
N LYS A 69 -3.27 -6.25 13.90
CA LYS A 69 -2.81 -5.03 14.60
C LYS A 69 -2.48 -5.29 16.07
N GLN A 70 -3.27 -6.13 16.75
CA GLN A 70 -3.18 -6.33 18.20
C GLN A 70 -2.18 -7.41 18.63
N ASN A 71 -1.90 -8.38 17.76
CA ASN A 71 -1.03 -9.52 18.08
C ASN A 71 0.38 -9.31 17.51
N THR A 72 1.36 -9.10 18.39
CA THR A 72 2.77 -8.91 18.00
C THR A 72 3.41 -10.15 17.38
N ASP A 73 2.90 -11.34 17.71
CA ASP A 73 3.40 -12.63 17.22
C ASP A 73 2.62 -13.14 15.99
N VAL A 74 1.86 -12.26 15.33
CA VAL A 74 1.06 -12.61 14.17
C VAL A 74 1.89 -13.20 13.03
N VAL A 75 1.40 -14.32 12.48
CA VAL A 75 1.90 -14.88 11.22
C VAL A 75 0.93 -14.54 10.09
N LEU A 76 1.37 -13.69 9.17
CA LEU A 76 0.62 -13.35 7.97
C LEU A 76 0.70 -14.50 6.96
N LYS A 77 -0.42 -14.76 6.27
CA LYS A 77 -0.39 -15.61 5.07
C LYS A 77 0.47 -14.92 4.00
N GLY A 78 1.19 -15.71 3.19
CA GLY A 78 2.12 -15.18 2.19
C GLY A 78 1.48 -14.18 1.23
N ASN A 79 0.27 -14.49 0.74
CA ASN A 79 -0.49 -13.61 -0.15
C ASN A 79 -0.89 -12.29 0.53
N VAL A 80 -1.36 -12.32 1.78
CA VAL A 80 -1.71 -11.10 2.52
C VAL A 80 -0.48 -10.24 2.76
N LYS A 81 0.64 -10.88 3.12
CA LYS A 81 1.90 -10.19 3.35
C LYS A 81 2.43 -9.52 2.08
N GLU A 82 2.43 -10.22 0.96
CA GLU A 82 2.82 -9.67 -0.34
C GLU A 82 1.93 -8.48 -0.72
N HIS A 83 0.62 -8.60 -0.50
CA HIS A 83 -0.34 -7.53 -0.75
C HIS A 83 -0.05 -6.28 0.10
N ILE A 84 0.25 -6.45 1.39
CA ILE A 84 0.66 -5.34 2.27
C ILE A 84 1.94 -4.68 1.75
N VAL A 85 2.96 -5.47 1.38
CA VAL A 85 4.22 -4.94 0.85
C VAL A 85 3.99 -4.14 -0.43
N LEU A 86 3.13 -4.64 -1.33
CA LEU A 86 2.78 -3.95 -2.58
C LEU A 86 2.01 -2.64 -2.33
N LEU A 87 1.05 -2.62 -1.39
CA LEU A 87 0.35 -1.38 -1.02
C LEU A 87 1.32 -0.33 -0.44
N LEU A 88 2.24 -0.76 0.42
CA LEU A 88 3.27 0.12 0.99
C LEU A 88 4.21 0.66 -0.10
N SER A 89 4.60 -0.19 -1.06
CA SER A 89 5.42 0.22 -2.20
C SER A 89 4.68 1.22 -3.10
N LEU A 90 3.39 0.98 -3.38
CA LEU A 90 2.54 1.91 -4.12
C LEU A 90 2.41 3.26 -3.42
N TYR A 91 2.18 3.27 -2.10
CA TYR A 91 2.09 4.52 -1.33
C TYR A 91 3.41 5.29 -1.34
N LYS A 92 4.55 4.58 -1.24
CA LYS A 92 5.87 5.20 -1.38
C LYS A 92 6.02 5.91 -2.74
N HIS A 93 5.74 5.20 -3.83
CA HIS A 93 5.80 5.76 -5.18
C HIS A 93 4.80 6.92 -5.36
N GLY A 94 3.56 6.77 -4.89
CA GLY A 94 2.55 7.83 -4.94
C GLY A 94 2.98 9.11 -4.23
N VAL A 95 3.59 8.99 -3.04
CA VAL A 95 4.15 10.16 -2.34
C VAL A 95 5.35 10.76 -3.08
N GLU A 96 6.17 9.96 -3.76
CA GLU A 96 7.27 10.46 -4.60
C GLU A 96 6.73 11.28 -5.80
N VAL A 97 5.63 10.84 -6.44
CA VAL A 97 4.98 11.54 -7.56
C VAL A 97 4.23 12.80 -7.14
N PHE A 98 3.43 12.73 -6.06
CA PHE A 98 2.55 13.82 -5.62
C PHE A 98 3.20 14.73 -4.56
N GLY A 99 4.35 14.37 -4.02
CA GLY A 99 5.10 15.12 -3.00
C GLY A 99 4.59 14.96 -1.57
N ASN A 100 3.33 14.54 -1.37
CA ASN A 100 2.80 14.22 -0.05
C ASN A 100 1.64 13.20 -0.11
N THR A 101 1.36 12.55 1.03
CA THR A 101 0.31 11.54 1.14
C THR A 101 -1.09 12.08 0.86
N ALA A 102 -1.39 13.33 1.26
CA ALA A 102 -2.75 13.87 1.12
C ALA A 102 -3.13 14.08 -0.35
N ASP A 103 -2.20 14.59 -1.18
CA ASP A 103 -2.43 14.78 -2.61
C ASP A 103 -2.51 13.44 -3.35
N PHE A 104 -1.68 12.46 -2.97
CA PHE A 104 -1.78 11.11 -3.50
C PHE A 104 -3.11 10.44 -3.14
N GLU A 105 -3.55 10.53 -1.88
CA GLU A 105 -4.84 10.00 -1.45
C GLU A 105 -6.01 10.69 -2.13
N HIS A 106 -5.92 12.00 -2.34
CA HIS A 106 -6.92 12.72 -3.12
C HIS A 106 -7.03 12.11 -4.52
N TRP A 107 -5.92 11.96 -5.24
CA TRP A 107 -5.89 11.31 -6.55
C TRP A 107 -6.41 9.86 -6.52
N LEU A 108 -6.09 9.08 -5.48
CA LEU A 108 -6.59 7.72 -5.32
C LEU A 108 -8.12 7.66 -5.21
N THR A 109 -8.75 8.68 -4.63
CA THR A 109 -10.20 8.73 -4.41
C THR A 109 -11.00 9.41 -5.52
N GLU A 110 -10.34 10.21 -6.36
CA GLU A 110 -11.00 10.91 -7.46
C GLU A 110 -11.33 9.96 -8.61
N LYS A 111 -12.53 10.14 -9.19
CA LYS A 111 -12.94 9.35 -10.37
C LYS A 111 -12.09 9.73 -11.57
N ASN A 112 -11.56 8.73 -12.27
CA ASN A 112 -10.75 8.96 -13.43
C ASN A 112 -11.43 8.42 -14.70
N ARG A 113 -11.65 9.29 -15.69
CA ARG A 113 -12.28 8.92 -16.98
C ARG A 113 -11.49 7.89 -17.77
N LEU A 114 -10.17 7.85 -17.57
CA LEU A 114 -9.26 6.90 -18.20
C LEU A 114 -9.19 5.56 -17.45
N LEU A 115 -9.84 5.47 -16.28
CA LEU A 115 -10.04 4.27 -15.49
C LEU A 115 -11.54 3.87 -15.48
N ASP A 116 -12.22 3.98 -16.62
CA ASP A 116 -13.66 3.67 -16.77
C ASP A 116 -14.58 4.43 -15.80
N ASN A 117 -14.17 5.62 -15.34
CA ASN A 117 -14.82 6.43 -14.29
C ASN A 117 -14.80 5.81 -12.89
N GLU A 118 -13.97 4.79 -12.68
CA GLU A 118 -13.64 4.29 -11.36
C GLU A 118 -12.50 5.12 -10.74
N ALA A 119 -12.48 5.17 -9.41
CA ALA A 119 -11.37 5.78 -8.68
C ALA A 119 -10.22 4.76 -8.55
N PRO A 120 -8.94 5.17 -8.62
CA PRO A 120 -7.80 4.26 -8.53
C PRO A 120 -7.84 3.29 -7.34
N TYR A 121 -8.39 3.72 -6.19
CA TYR A 121 -8.47 2.87 -5.01
C TYR A 121 -9.29 1.58 -5.20
N SER A 122 -10.24 1.56 -6.15
CA SER A 122 -11.11 0.39 -6.38
C SER A 122 -10.34 -0.80 -6.94
N PHE A 123 -9.18 -0.56 -7.56
CA PHE A 123 -8.32 -1.58 -8.14
C PHE A 123 -7.38 -2.23 -7.10
N LEU A 124 -7.26 -1.67 -5.89
CA LEU A 124 -6.26 -2.07 -4.91
C LEU A 124 -6.55 -3.41 -4.19
N THR A 125 -7.69 -4.03 -4.49
CA THR A 125 -8.10 -5.35 -3.97
C THR A 125 -7.37 -6.52 -4.63
N THR A 126 -6.58 -6.28 -5.67
CA THR A 126 -5.80 -7.33 -6.35
C THR A 126 -4.37 -6.89 -6.61
N VAL A 127 -3.43 -7.86 -6.61
CA VAL A 127 -2.02 -7.61 -6.98
C VAL A 127 -1.90 -7.01 -8.38
N SER A 128 -2.68 -7.50 -9.34
CA SER A 128 -2.71 -6.96 -10.71
C SER A 128 -3.22 -5.53 -10.76
N GLY A 129 -4.24 -5.19 -9.95
CA GLY A 129 -4.77 -3.84 -9.88
C GLY A 129 -3.80 -2.86 -9.22
N ILE A 130 -3.07 -3.27 -8.17
CA ILE A 130 -1.98 -2.45 -7.60
C ILE A 130 -0.92 -2.14 -8.66
N LYS A 131 -0.46 -3.14 -9.41
CA LYS A 131 0.51 -2.95 -10.50
C LYS A 131 -0.03 -2.03 -11.60
N PHE A 132 -1.32 -2.17 -11.92
CA PHE A 132 -1.97 -1.31 -12.90
C PHE A 132 -1.98 0.16 -12.45
N ILE A 133 -2.31 0.44 -11.19
CA ILE A 133 -2.27 1.80 -10.64
C ILE A 133 -0.83 2.34 -10.54
N ASP A 134 0.13 1.49 -10.16
CA ASP A 134 1.56 1.86 -10.14
C ASP A 134 2.09 2.25 -11.53
N ASN A 135 1.65 1.55 -12.57
CA ASN A 135 1.97 1.93 -13.96
C ASN A 135 1.36 3.29 -14.33
N ARG A 136 0.19 3.65 -13.78
CA ARG A 136 -0.41 4.98 -13.98
C ARG A 136 0.40 6.06 -13.27
N LEU A 137 0.89 5.79 -12.07
CA LEU A 137 1.82 6.71 -11.39
C LEU A 137 3.08 6.95 -12.22
N THR A 138 3.71 5.87 -12.71
CA THR A 138 4.87 5.97 -13.62
C THR A 138 4.54 6.84 -14.84
N ALA A 139 3.38 6.66 -15.46
CA ALA A 139 2.98 7.44 -16.63
C ALA A 139 2.79 8.94 -16.32
N LEU A 140 2.26 9.28 -15.13
CA LEU A 140 2.16 10.68 -14.67
C LEU A 140 3.54 11.34 -14.56
N GLU A 141 4.58 10.60 -14.12
CA GLU A 141 5.95 11.12 -14.03
C GLU A 141 6.51 11.54 -15.40
N TYR A 142 6.12 10.83 -16.46
CA TYR A 142 6.51 11.15 -17.84
C TYR A 142 5.59 12.18 -18.51
N GLY A 143 4.62 12.74 -17.78
CA GLY A 143 3.70 13.76 -18.27
C GLY A 143 2.57 13.22 -19.14
N GLU A 144 2.27 11.92 -19.06
CA GLU A 144 1.10 11.38 -19.72
C GLU A 144 -0.18 11.77 -18.96
N ASN A 145 -1.24 12.04 -19.72
CA ASN A 145 -2.58 12.18 -19.15
C ASN A 145 -3.14 10.78 -18.89
N VAL A 146 -3.22 10.39 -17.62
CA VAL A 146 -3.69 9.06 -17.18
C VAL A 146 -4.73 9.13 -16.08
#